data_AF-A0A345PI54-F1
#
_entry.id   AF-A0A345PI54-F1
#
_cell.length_a   1.000
_cell.length_b   1.000
_cell.length_c   1.000
_cell.angle_alpha   90.00
_cell.angle_beta   90.00
_cell.angle_gamma   90.00
#
_symmetry.space_group_name_H-M   'P 1'
#
loop_
_entity.id
_entity.type
_entity.pdbx_description
1 polymer ?
#
loop_
_entity_poly.entity_id
_entity_poly.type
_entity_poly.pdbx_seq_one_letter_code
_entity_poly.pdbx_strand_id
1 'polypeptide(L)' 'MKHYAILRLLLAAFFLYFAWPFIPNATSTLGFIFWGIWLFFLVLVVGANLATLLQMTRPPVMEQEELRRRQFDNY' A
#
# COMPACT_ATOMS: atom_id res chain seq x y z
N MET A 1 4.51 4.82 -10.76
CA MET A 1 4.00 4.20 -9.51
C MET A 1 5.03 3.58 -8.56
N LYS A 2 6.18 3.03 -9.01
CA LYS A 2 7.11 2.29 -8.12
C LYS A 2 7.62 3.08 -6.90
N HIS A 3 8.04 4.33 -7.08
CA HIS A 3 8.45 5.20 -5.97
C HIS A 3 7.31 5.45 -4.98
N TYR A 4 6.08 5.66 -5.47
CA TYR A 4 4.90 5.82 -4.62
C TYR A 4 4.51 4.52 -3.91
N ALA A 5 4.69 3.36 -4.52
CA ALA A 5 4.46 2.07 -3.89
C ALA A 5 5.43 1.85 -2.72
N ILE A 6 6.72 2.18 -2.90
CA ILE A 6 7.72 2.13 -1.82
C ILE A 6 7.34 3.10 -0.70
N LEU A 7 6.97 4.34 -1.02
CA LEU A 7 6.53 5.31 -0.02
C LEU A 7 5.31 4.82 0.78
N ARG A 8 4.34 4.20 0.11
CA ARG A 8 3.15 3.62 0.77
C ARG A 8 3.51 2.43 1.66
N LEU A 9 4.47 1.59 1.27
CA LEU A 9 4.96 0.49 2.10
C LEU A 9 5.70 1.02 3.34
N LEU A 10 6.54 2.06 3.19
CA LEU A 10 7.19 2.72 4.31
C LEU A 10 6.17 3.35 5.27
N LEU A 11 5.13 3.99 4.74
CA LEU A 11 4.04 4.55 5.54
C LEU A 11 3.24 3.46 6.27
N ALA A 12 2.96 2.34 5.62
CA ALA A 12 2.31 1.19 6.27
C ALA A 12 3.15 0.61 7.40
N ALA A 13 4.47 0.47 7.19
CA ALA A 13 5.41 0.05 8.23
C ALA A 13 5.48 1.06 9.39
N PHE A 14 5.46 2.36 9.09
CA PHE A 14 5.39 3.43 10.08
C PHE A 14 4.12 3.33 10.94
N PHE A 15 2.95 3.15 10.33
CA PHE A 15 1.70 2.98 11.08
C PHE A 15 1.70 1.68 11.90
N LEU A 16 2.26 0.59 11.37
CA LEU A 16 2.43 -0.64 12.14
C LEU A 16 3.34 -0.43 13.35
N TYR A 17 4.47 0.26 13.20
CA TYR A 17 5.37 0.57 14.29
C TYR A 17 4.66 1.33 15.43
N PHE A 18 3.85 2.34 15.08
CA PHE A 18 3.06 3.08 16.06
C PHE A 18 1.95 2.26 16.69
N ALA A 19 1.27 1.42 15.91
CA ALA A 19 0.17 0.60 16.38
C ALA A 19 0.62 -0.57 17.26
N TRP A 20 1.80 -1.14 17.00
CA TRP A 20 2.31 -2.36 17.62
C TRP A 20 2.19 -2.42 19.15
N PRO A 21 2.62 -1.39 19.92
CA PRO A 21 2.51 -1.43 21.38
C PRO A 21 1.06 -1.39 21.89
N PHE A 22 0.08 -0.97 21.08
CA PHE A 22 -1.33 -0.86 21.50
C PHE A 22 -2.13 -2.13 21.23
N ILE A 23 -1.71 -2.97 20.28
CA ILE A 23 -2.40 -4.23 19.96
C ILE A 23 -2.53 -5.15 21.19
N PRO A 24 -1.47 -5.38 22.01
CA PRO A 24 -1.56 -6.24 23.19
C PRO A 24 -2.44 -5.68 24.31
N ASN A 25 -2.72 -4.37 24.30
CA ASN A 25 -3.53 -3.72 25.34
C ASN A 25 -5.04 -3.90 25.10
N ALA A 26 -5.46 -4.57 24.02
CA ALA A 26 -6.86 -4.88 23.79
C ALA A 26 -7.35 -5.96 24.76
N THR A 27 -8.25 -5.57 25.66
CA THR A 27 -8.84 -6.45 26.66
C THR A 27 -10.32 -6.75 26.40
N SER A 28 -10.98 -5.96 25.55
CA SER A 28 -12.39 -6.12 25.21
C SER A 28 -12.58 -6.84 23.87
N THR A 29 -13.71 -7.54 23.72
CA THR A 29 -14.11 -8.18 22.45
C THR A 29 -14.08 -7.20 21.28
N LEU A 30 -14.57 -5.98 21.49
CA LEU A 30 -14.55 -4.93 20.47
C LEU A 30 -13.11 -4.53 20.10
N GLY A 31 -12.21 -4.44 21.07
CA GLY A 31 -10.79 -4.17 20.84
C GLY A 31 -10.12 -5.25 19.99
N PHE A 32 -10.40 -6.53 20.27
CA PHE A 32 -9.90 -7.64 19.46
C PHE A 32 -10.40 -7.59 18.01
N ILE A 33 -11.70 -7.33 17.81
CA ILE A 33 -12.29 -7.20 16.47
C ILE A 33 -11.64 -6.03 15.72
N PHE A 34 -11.50 -4.88 16.38
CA PHE A 34 -10.89 -3.69 15.78
C PHE A 34 -9.46 -3.99 15.29
N TRP A 35 -8.60 -4.53 16.15
CA TRP A 35 -7.22 -4.84 15.76
C TRP A 35 -7.13 -5.95 14.73
N GLY A 36 -8.03 -6.94 14.78
CA GLY A 36 -8.13 -7.98 13.74
C GLY A 36 -8.44 -7.40 12.36
N ILE A 37 -9.46 -6.54 12.26
CA ILE A 37 -9.82 -5.83 11.02
C ILE A 37 -8.67 -4.92 10.58
N TRP A 38 -8.06 -4.20 11.51
CA TRP A 38 -6.94 -3.30 11.23
C TRP A 38 -5.74 -4.05 10.64
N LEU A 39 -5.36 -5.21 11.21
CA LEU A 39 -4.29 -6.06 10.70
C LEU A 39 -4.63 -6.66 9.33
N PHE A 40 -5.87 -7.10 9.14
CA PHE A 40 -6.33 -7.58 7.84
C PHE A 40 -6.22 -6.49 6.77
N PHE A 41 -6.65 -5.27 7.08
CA PHE A 41 -6.51 -4.12 6.20
C PHE A 41 -5.05 -3.80 5.87
N LEU A 42 -4.15 -3.87 6.87
CA LEU A 42 -2.72 -3.69 6.66
C LEU A 42 -2.17 -4.71 5.65
N VAL A 43 -2.55 -5.99 5.75
CA VAL A 43 -2.15 -7.04 4.81
C VAL A 43 -2.63 -6.71 3.39
N LEU A 44 -3.87 -6.25 3.22
CA LEU A 44 -4.38 -5.83 1.91
C LEU A 44 -3.58 -4.67 1.32
N VAL A 45 -3.25 -3.65 2.14
CA VAL A 45 -2.46 -2.50 1.71
C VAL A 45 -1.05 -2.95 1.29
N VAL A 46 -0.39 -3.76 2.09
CA VAL A 46 0.95 -4.28 1.78
C VAL A 46 0.93 -5.13 0.51
N GLY A 47 -0.03 -6.06 0.40
CA GLY A 47 -0.19 -6.93 -0.76
C GLY A 47 -0.44 -6.17 -2.07
N ALA A 48 -1.34 -5.19 -2.08
CA ALA A 48 -1.63 -4.39 -3.27
C ALA A 48 -0.43 -3.56 -3.74
N ASN A 49 0.33 -2.99 -2.81
CA ASN A 49 1.53 -2.21 -3.15
C ASN A 49 2.69 -3.11 -3.59
N LEU A 50 2.85 -4.31 -3.00
CA LEU A 50 3.79 -5.32 -3.47
C LEU A 50 3.45 -5.81 -4.88
N ALA A 51 2.19 -6.11 -5.16
CA ALA A 51 1.73 -6.49 -6.51
C ALA A 51 2.05 -5.42 -7.55
N THR A 52 1.92 -4.14 -7.17
CA THR A 52 2.31 -3.01 -8.02
C THR A 52 3.83 -2.94 -8.23
N LEU A 53 4.62 -3.22 -7.21
CA LEU A 53 6.08 -3.25 -7.31
C LEU A 53 6.58 -4.38 -8.23
N LEU A 54 5.92 -5.54 -8.14
CA LEU A 54 6.14 -6.73 -8.97
C LEU A 54 5.53 -6.62 -10.38
N GLN A 55 4.94 -5.47 -10.74
CA GLN A 55 4.31 -5.23 -12.05
C GLN A 55 3.19 -6.21 -12.40
N MET A 56 2.54 -6.80 -11.38
CA MET A 56 1.38 -7.67 -11.56
C MET A 56 0.10 -6.87 -11.88
N THR A 57 0.17 -5.54 -11.80
CA THR A 57 -0.92 -4.62 -12.10
C THR A 57 -0.57 -3.73 -13.29
N ARG A 58 -1.56 -3.44 -14.15
CA ARG A 58 -1.38 -2.53 -15.28
C ARG A 58 -1.19 -1.09 -14.77
N PRO A 59 -0.28 -0.30 -15.37
CA PRO A 59 -0.10 1.10 -14.99
C PRO A 59 -1.40 1.89 -15.24
N PRO A 60 -1.72 2.89 -14.40
CA PRO A 60 -2.91 3.70 -14.56
C PRO A 60 -2.87 4.51 -15.86
N VAL A 61 -4.06 4.86 -16.40
CA VAL A 61 -4.22 5.48 -17.72
C VAL A 61 -3.37 6.74 -17.89
N MET A 62 -3.25 7.59 -16.86
CA MET A 62 -2.41 8.80 -16.91
C MET A 62 -0.92 8.49 -17.17
N GLU A 63 -0.36 7.43 -16.59
CA GLU A 63 1.04 7.06 -16.85
C GLU A 63 1.23 6.49 -18.27
N GLN A 64 0.17 5.90 -18.85
CA GLN A 64 0.19 5.42 -20.23
C GLN A 64 0.17 6.59 -21.23
N GLU A 65 -0.57 7.66 -20.93
CA GLU A 65 -0.61 8.89 -21.75
C GLU A 65 0.74 9.61 -21.76
N GLU A 66 1.43 9.68 -20.62
CA GLU A 66 2.74 10.31 -20.51
C GLU A 66 3.83 9.54 -21.28
N LEU A 67 3.79 8.20 -21.22
CA LEU A 67 4.64 7.34 -22.06
C LEU A 67 4.34 7.52 -23.54
N ARG A 68 3.06 7.62 -23.92
CA ARG A 68 2.66 7.85 -25.31
C ARG A 68 3.16 9.20 -25.83
N ARG A 69 3.04 10.28 -25.05
CA ARG A 69 3.55 11.61 -25.44
C ARG A 69 5.06 11.58 -25.71
N ARG A 70 5.85 10.96 -24.82
CA ARG A 70 7.31 10.80 -25.01
C ARG A 70 7.69 9.98 -26.23
N GLN A 71 6.80 9.09 -26.68
CA GLN A 71 7.03 8.28 -27.87
C GLN A 71 6.78 9.06 -29.18
N PHE A 72 5.87 10.04 -29.15
CA PHE A 72 5.57 10.90 -30.30
C PHE A 72 6.56 12.05 -30.45
N ASP A 73 7.16 12.56 -29.37
CA ASP A 73 8.18 13.63 -29.43
C ASP A 73 9.52 13.17 -30.05
N ASN A 74 9.71 11.87 -30.29
CA ASN A 74 10.92 11.29 -30.90
C ASN A 74 10.80 11.05 -32.43
N TYR A 75 9.72 11.53 -33.07
CA TYR A 75 9.48 11.42 -34.52
C TYR A 75 9.34 12.81 -35.14
#